data_AF-A0A3A6I2S2-F1
#
_entry.id   AF-A0A3A6I2S2-F1
#
_cell.length_a   1.000
_cell.length_b   1.000
_cell.length_c   1.000
_cell.angle_alpha   90.00
_cell.angle_beta   90.00
_cell.angle_gamma   90.00
#
_symmetry.space_group_name_H-M   'P 1'
#
loop_
_entity.id
_entity.type
_entity.pdbx_description
1 polymer ?
#
loop_
_entity_poly.entity_id
_entity_poly.type
_entity_poly.pdbx_seq_one_letter_code
_entity_poly.pdbx_strand_id
1 'polypeptide(L)'
;MEKYKESLHSDARQLTIYARTSPYLSRAFYHIFGKKLLEEGCVDCSYVLKALGKGSYYSRLNSQGSNLYKLYAKSCMTSENIEITLEYLEAIAGNQDRNLSPLEEEALVYWIFLPYTSTNTPKREKKKEYLIAILNCFAPEWIEKYNGINEESAPKQMNLHERNNIIYDAERCELELIDSVSGYVKDISFMKQQDTGRVLYFRGHSRLSYALLPSIKRSPGWQENENRMYQELIIRCASDFAQCQSHLDYLVEMQHYGLPTRLLDITENPLVALYFACCSNPEDVGEVIVLQTQIAAMKYAKSDTAAILAALPVFDASFRTKLYESCINGIPEEEDPEYISLAAKLAGEVKSKNPGFEPRIKKKDLLSHVFIMPLRNNRRIIKQDGSFILCGLGDGNGEGNSLRGLRYRNESGKKLIFIVGNKENLLHELDQFSVNKASLFPEIDDVAEYIKLKYNGSDK
;
A
#
# COMPACT_ATOMS: atom_id res chain seq x y z
N MET A 1 -31.57 -15.54 13.80
CA MET A 1 -30.39 -14.81 13.29
C MET A 1 -30.63 -13.30 13.24
N GLU A 2 -31.79 -12.86 12.77
CA GLU A 2 -32.12 -11.43 12.56
C GLU A 2 -32.09 -10.57 13.84
N LYS A 3 -32.79 -11.00 14.90
CA LYS A 3 -32.79 -10.32 16.22
C LYS A 3 -31.40 -10.16 16.86
N TYR A 4 -30.48 -11.08 16.55
CA TYR A 4 -29.11 -11.03 17.03
C TYR A 4 -28.27 -9.99 16.26
N LYS A 5 -28.44 -9.90 14.93
CA LYS A 5 -27.80 -8.86 14.11
C LYS A 5 -28.29 -7.46 14.49
N GLU A 6 -29.58 -7.30 14.75
CA GLU A 6 -30.17 -6.04 15.22
C GLU A 6 -29.53 -5.55 16.52
N SER A 7 -29.28 -6.46 17.47
CA SER A 7 -28.57 -6.15 18.72
C SER A 7 -27.16 -5.60 18.46
N LEU A 8 -26.38 -6.26 17.61
CA LEU A 8 -25.03 -5.79 17.27
C LEU A 8 -25.02 -4.43 16.58
N HIS A 9 -26.01 -4.18 15.70
CA HIS A 9 -26.17 -2.88 15.07
C HIS A 9 -26.53 -1.80 16.08
N SER A 10 -27.36 -2.11 17.08
CA SER A 10 -27.64 -1.20 18.21
C SER A 10 -26.35 -0.89 18.99
N ASP A 11 -25.56 -1.92 19.33
CA ASP A 11 -24.31 -1.75 20.07
C ASP A 11 -23.30 -0.89 19.29
N ALA A 12 -23.18 -1.11 17.98
CA ALA A 12 -22.33 -0.32 17.10
C ALA A 12 -22.73 1.16 17.06
N ARG A 13 -24.04 1.46 17.08
CA ARG A 13 -24.54 2.84 17.17
C ARG A 13 -24.17 3.48 18.50
N GLN A 14 -24.31 2.75 19.62
CA GLN A 14 -23.91 3.26 20.94
C GLN A 14 -22.40 3.56 21.00
N LEU A 15 -21.57 2.66 20.47
CA LEU A 15 -20.12 2.88 20.35
C LEU A 15 -19.80 4.15 19.55
N THR A 16 -20.52 4.38 18.45
CA THR A 16 -20.35 5.56 17.60
C THR A 16 -20.79 6.85 18.31
N ILE A 17 -21.87 6.79 19.10
CA ILE A 17 -22.30 7.93 19.94
C ILE A 17 -21.21 8.28 20.96
N TYR A 18 -20.64 7.29 21.64
CA TYR A 18 -19.51 7.50 22.56
C TYR A 18 -18.29 8.08 21.84
N ALA A 19 -17.98 7.61 20.63
CA ALA A 19 -16.85 8.12 19.86
C ALA A 19 -16.97 9.62 19.48
N ARG A 20 -18.18 10.20 19.50
CA ARG A 20 -18.39 11.65 19.29
C ARG A 20 -17.90 12.48 20.47
N THR A 21 -18.01 11.96 21.69
CA THR A 21 -17.44 12.59 22.89
C THR A 21 -15.99 12.19 23.13
N SER A 22 -15.55 11.08 22.54
CA SER A 22 -14.21 10.51 22.68
C SER A 22 -13.56 10.24 21.31
N PRO A 23 -13.08 11.27 20.59
CA PRO A 23 -12.69 11.18 19.17
C PRO A 23 -11.48 10.27 18.89
N TYR A 24 -10.70 9.93 19.91
CA TYR A 24 -9.59 8.98 19.78
C TYR A 24 -10.06 7.61 19.31
N LEU A 25 -11.30 7.22 19.62
CA LEU A 25 -11.85 5.94 19.23
C LEU A 25 -12.17 5.87 17.73
N SER A 26 -12.92 6.85 17.20
CA SER A 26 -13.20 6.97 15.75
C SER A 26 -11.90 7.03 14.95
N ARG A 27 -10.90 7.77 15.45
CA ARG A 27 -9.56 7.88 14.86
C ARG A 27 -8.79 6.55 14.83
N ALA A 28 -8.84 5.77 15.91
CA ALA A 28 -8.22 4.45 15.96
C ALA A 28 -8.83 3.50 14.91
N PHE A 29 -10.17 3.44 14.82
CA PHE A 29 -10.84 2.66 13.77
C PHE A 29 -10.54 3.20 12.37
N TYR A 30 -10.40 4.51 12.20
CA TYR A 30 -10.03 5.13 10.92
C TYR A 30 -8.61 4.72 10.49
N HIS A 31 -7.60 4.80 11.35
CA HIS A 31 -6.24 4.43 10.99
C HIS A 31 -6.10 2.93 10.69
N ILE A 32 -6.83 2.09 11.41
CA ILE A 32 -6.79 0.63 11.29
C ILE A 32 -7.57 0.15 10.06
N PHE A 33 -8.78 0.68 9.83
CA PHE A 33 -9.67 0.24 8.77
C PHE A 33 -10.08 1.35 7.79
N GLY A 34 -10.57 2.48 8.33
CA GLY A 34 -11.25 3.52 7.55
C GLY A 34 -10.40 4.11 6.43
N LYS A 35 -9.13 4.42 6.70
CA LYS A 35 -8.21 4.99 5.71
C LYS A 35 -8.08 4.08 4.50
N LYS A 36 -7.78 2.79 4.71
CA LYS A 36 -7.62 1.84 3.61
C LYS A 36 -8.96 1.54 2.90
N LEU A 37 -10.08 1.49 3.63
CA LEU A 37 -11.40 1.34 3.03
C LEU A 37 -11.78 2.53 2.13
N LEU A 38 -11.49 3.75 2.55
CA LEU A 38 -11.73 4.94 1.72
C LEU A 38 -10.85 4.94 0.48
N GLU A 39 -9.56 4.70 0.65
CA GLU A 39 -8.56 4.76 -0.42
C GLU A 39 -8.66 3.58 -1.39
N GLU A 40 -8.68 2.35 -0.89
CA GLU A 40 -8.58 1.12 -1.68
C GLU A 40 -9.93 0.40 -1.82
N GLY A 41 -10.95 0.72 -1.01
CA GLY A 41 -12.25 0.06 -1.05
C GLY A 41 -12.27 -1.34 -0.44
N CYS A 42 -11.15 -1.78 0.15
CA CYS A 42 -11.05 -3.05 0.86
C CYS A 42 -10.00 -2.99 1.99
N VAL A 43 -10.17 -3.85 2.99
CA VAL A 43 -9.22 -3.99 4.11
C VAL A 43 -9.21 -5.41 4.63
N ASP A 44 -8.02 -5.90 4.98
CA ASP A 44 -7.85 -7.15 5.70
C ASP A 44 -8.37 -6.98 7.14
N CYS A 45 -9.26 -7.84 7.61
CA CYS A 45 -9.67 -7.84 9.01
C CYS A 45 -9.06 -9.01 9.80
N SER A 46 -8.27 -9.86 9.17
CA SER A 46 -7.66 -11.05 9.77
C SER A 46 -6.79 -10.72 10.98
N TYR A 47 -6.06 -9.60 11.01
CA TYR A 47 -5.19 -9.24 12.14
C TYR A 47 -5.97 -8.83 13.41
N VAL A 48 -7.08 -8.11 13.27
CA VAL A 48 -7.98 -7.84 14.42
C VAL A 48 -8.75 -9.10 14.81
N LEU A 49 -9.02 -10.01 13.87
CA LEU A 49 -9.60 -11.32 14.13
C LEU A 49 -8.61 -12.28 14.85
N LYS A 50 -7.31 -12.24 14.50
CA LYS A 50 -6.18 -13.08 15.00
C LYS A 50 -5.27 -12.33 15.99
N ALA A 51 -5.83 -11.51 16.85
CA ALA A 51 -5.05 -10.59 17.66
C ALA A 51 -4.07 -11.25 18.65
N LEU A 52 -3.07 -10.46 19.07
CA LEU A 52 -2.09 -10.87 20.09
C LEU A 52 -2.80 -11.25 21.40
N GLY A 53 -2.26 -12.26 22.09
CA GLY A 53 -2.78 -12.69 23.38
C GLY A 53 -2.76 -11.54 24.41
N LYS A 54 -3.72 -11.52 25.36
CA LYS A 54 -3.85 -10.44 26.36
C LYS A 54 -2.51 -10.06 27.02
N GLY A 55 -1.68 -11.06 27.35
CA GLY A 55 -0.37 -10.84 27.99
C GLY A 55 0.62 -10.05 27.13
N SER A 56 0.59 -10.21 25.81
CA SER A 56 1.46 -9.48 24.88
C SER A 56 1.10 -8.00 24.81
N TYR A 57 -0.20 -7.66 24.75
CA TYR A 57 -0.62 -6.26 24.79
C TYR A 57 -0.29 -5.62 26.13
N TYR A 58 -0.54 -6.33 27.25
CA TYR A 58 -0.20 -5.85 28.58
C TYR A 58 1.29 -5.48 28.69
N SER A 59 2.20 -6.39 28.31
CA SER A 59 3.64 -6.14 28.45
C SER A 59 4.12 -5.01 27.55
N ARG A 60 3.69 -4.98 26.28
CA ARG A 60 4.12 -3.97 25.30
C ARG A 60 3.63 -2.57 25.66
N LEU A 61 2.34 -2.43 26.03
CA LEU A 61 1.78 -1.14 26.44
C LEU A 61 2.43 -0.64 27.74
N ASN A 62 2.64 -1.52 28.71
CA ASN A 62 3.29 -1.15 29.97
C ASN A 62 4.74 -0.70 29.74
N SER A 63 5.48 -1.36 28.84
CA SER A 63 6.85 -0.96 28.49
C SER A 63 6.93 0.42 27.83
N GLN A 64 5.85 0.88 27.21
CA GLN A 64 5.74 2.22 26.61
C GLN A 64 5.11 3.26 27.57
N GLY A 65 4.80 2.89 28.81
CA GLY A 65 4.16 3.78 29.77
C GLY A 65 2.70 4.14 29.44
N SER A 66 2.03 3.36 28.59
CA SER A 66 0.66 3.63 28.17
C SER A 66 -0.36 3.17 29.22
N ASN A 67 -1.22 4.07 29.69
CA ASN A 67 -2.31 3.72 30.63
C ASN A 67 -3.28 2.65 30.09
N LEU A 68 -3.33 2.44 28.77
CA LEU A 68 -4.20 1.43 28.15
C LEU A 68 -3.77 -0.01 28.47
N TYR A 69 -2.57 -0.25 29.04
CA TYR A 69 -2.19 -1.59 29.50
C TYR A 69 -3.21 -2.16 30.50
N LYS A 70 -3.92 -1.30 31.26
CA LYS A 70 -4.94 -1.70 32.24
C LYS A 70 -6.13 -2.43 31.60
N LEU A 71 -6.46 -2.10 30.34
CA LEU A 71 -7.47 -2.82 29.55
C LEU A 71 -7.10 -4.29 29.32
N TYR A 72 -5.83 -4.66 29.52
CA TYR A 72 -5.32 -6.01 29.34
C TYR A 72 -4.87 -6.68 30.64
N ALA A 73 -5.11 -6.04 31.79
CA ALA A 73 -4.79 -6.61 33.10
C ALA A 73 -5.62 -7.88 33.37
N LYS A 74 -5.15 -8.73 34.29
CA LYS A 74 -5.89 -9.94 34.71
C LYS A 74 -7.28 -9.62 35.27
N SER A 75 -7.45 -8.43 35.86
CA SER A 75 -8.72 -7.91 36.38
C SER A 75 -9.63 -7.27 35.33
N CYS A 76 -9.26 -7.30 34.04
CA CYS A 76 -10.06 -6.72 32.97
C CYS A 76 -11.44 -7.37 32.89
N MET A 77 -12.49 -6.53 32.98
CA MET A 77 -13.87 -6.92 32.72
C MET A 77 -14.13 -6.86 31.22
N THR A 78 -14.41 -8.01 30.61
CA THR A 78 -14.87 -8.09 29.21
C THR A 78 -16.33 -8.50 29.19
N SER A 79 -17.17 -7.78 28.45
CA SER A 79 -18.61 -8.05 28.36
C SER A 79 -19.09 -8.00 26.92
N GLU A 80 -20.06 -8.85 26.56
CA GLU A 80 -20.80 -8.68 25.29
C GLU A 80 -21.77 -7.49 25.37
N ASN A 81 -22.05 -6.95 26.57
CA ASN A 81 -22.83 -5.73 26.75
C ASN A 81 -21.95 -4.49 26.55
N ILE A 82 -22.33 -3.67 25.57
CA ILE A 82 -21.59 -2.47 25.18
C ILE A 82 -21.59 -1.38 26.26
N GLU A 83 -22.65 -1.22 27.05
CA GLU A 83 -22.72 -0.19 28.11
C GLU A 83 -21.65 -0.45 29.18
N ILE A 84 -21.55 -1.69 29.65
CA ILE A 84 -20.50 -2.13 30.60
C ILE A 84 -19.11 -1.91 30.00
N THR A 85 -18.97 -2.18 28.70
CA THR A 85 -17.69 -2.01 27.98
C THR A 85 -17.30 -0.53 27.90
N LEU A 86 -18.24 0.36 27.59
CA LEU A 86 -17.99 1.81 27.50
C LEU A 86 -17.73 2.45 28.86
N GLU A 87 -18.47 2.06 29.90
CA GLU A 87 -18.22 2.51 31.28
C GLU A 87 -16.81 2.14 31.75
N TYR A 88 -16.38 0.90 31.47
CA TYR A 88 -15.03 0.46 31.80
C TYR A 88 -13.96 1.20 30.98
N LEU A 89 -14.21 1.43 29.68
CA LEU A 89 -13.31 2.18 28.82
C LEU A 89 -13.14 3.61 29.34
N GLU A 90 -14.23 4.29 29.70
CA GLU A 90 -14.22 5.64 30.25
C GLU A 90 -13.43 5.71 31.56
N ALA A 91 -13.60 4.72 32.45
CA ALA A 91 -12.87 4.67 33.71
C ALA A 91 -11.34 4.50 33.55
N ILE A 92 -10.88 3.90 32.45
CA ILE A 92 -9.46 3.60 32.21
C ILE A 92 -8.80 4.62 31.29
N ALA A 93 -9.44 4.92 30.16
CA ALA A 93 -8.92 5.81 29.13
C ALA A 93 -9.37 7.26 29.35
N GLY A 94 -10.57 7.49 29.88
CA GLY A 94 -11.17 8.82 29.96
C GLY A 94 -11.11 9.57 28.63
N ASN A 95 -11.03 10.91 28.70
CA ASN A 95 -10.76 11.70 27.52
C ASN A 95 -9.24 11.70 27.18
N GLN A 96 -8.90 11.38 25.93
CA GLN A 96 -7.53 11.39 25.45
C GLN A 96 -7.34 12.56 24.49
N ASP A 97 -6.79 13.67 24.99
CA ASP A 97 -6.50 14.87 24.17
C ASP A 97 -5.25 14.68 23.28
N ARG A 98 -4.46 13.63 23.49
CA ARG A 98 -3.27 13.31 22.70
C ARG A 98 -3.56 12.36 21.54
N ASN A 99 -2.65 12.34 20.57
CA ASN A 99 -2.62 11.26 19.58
C ASN A 99 -2.16 9.95 20.23
N LEU A 100 -2.92 8.89 20.02
CA LEU A 100 -2.53 7.54 20.41
C LEU A 100 -1.42 7.04 19.48
N SER A 101 -0.51 6.23 20.01
CA SER A 101 0.48 5.53 19.19
C SER A 101 -0.18 4.40 18.38
N PRO A 102 0.45 3.91 17.30
CA PRO A 102 -0.11 2.80 16.52
C PRO A 102 -0.43 1.55 17.35
N LEU A 103 0.41 1.23 18.35
CA LEU A 103 0.17 0.12 19.26
C LEU A 103 -1.06 0.35 20.15
N GLU A 104 -1.26 1.59 20.61
CA GLU A 104 -2.40 1.96 21.45
C GLU A 104 -3.71 1.91 20.68
N GLU A 105 -3.72 2.38 19.43
CA GLU A 105 -4.89 2.28 18.54
C GLU A 105 -5.23 0.82 18.26
N GLU A 106 -4.23 -0.01 17.93
CA GLU A 106 -4.39 -1.45 17.70
C GLU A 106 -4.97 -2.14 18.92
N ALA A 107 -4.40 -1.85 20.10
CA ALA A 107 -4.86 -2.40 21.36
C ALA A 107 -6.26 -1.92 21.73
N LEU A 108 -6.61 -0.67 21.48
CA LEU A 108 -7.95 -0.15 21.75
C LEU A 108 -9.01 -0.86 20.90
N VAL A 109 -8.77 -0.94 19.59
CA VAL A 109 -9.70 -1.62 18.67
C VAL A 109 -9.81 -3.10 19.01
N TYR A 110 -8.70 -3.78 19.28
CA TYR A 110 -8.77 -5.20 19.66
C TYR A 110 -9.53 -5.44 20.96
N TRP A 111 -9.37 -4.57 21.95
CA TRP A 111 -9.99 -4.72 23.25
C TRP A 111 -11.53 -4.78 23.16
N ILE A 112 -12.12 -3.99 22.26
CA ILE A 112 -13.57 -3.98 21.98
C ILE A 112 -14.07 -5.36 21.52
N PHE A 113 -13.21 -6.12 20.82
CA PHE A 113 -13.55 -7.45 20.34
C PHE A 113 -13.10 -8.59 21.26
N LEU A 114 -12.47 -8.28 22.39
CA LEU A 114 -11.96 -9.26 23.36
C LEU A 114 -13.03 -10.26 23.87
N PRO A 115 -14.29 -9.86 24.11
CA PRO A 115 -15.38 -10.80 24.48
C PRO A 115 -15.63 -11.91 23.43
N TYR A 116 -15.28 -11.64 22.18
CA TYR A 116 -15.55 -12.49 21.02
C TYR A 116 -14.32 -13.31 20.56
N THR A 117 -13.25 -13.38 21.36
CA THR A 117 -11.97 -14.02 20.98
C THR A 117 -11.92 -15.54 21.07
N SER A 118 -13.03 -16.20 21.40
CA SER A 118 -13.11 -17.66 21.44
C SER A 118 -12.98 -18.27 20.03
N THR A 119 -12.33 -19.43 19.96
CA THR A 119 -12.13 -20.21 18.72
C THR A 119 -13.41 -20.85 18.16
N ASN A 120 -14.54 -20.75 18.86
CA ASN A 120 -15.79 -21.34 18.42
C ASN A 120 -16.39 -20.56 17.24
N THR A 121 -16.79 -21.26 16.18
CA THR A 121 -17.34 -20.69 14.92
C THR A 121 -18.40 -19.60 15.13
N PRO A 122 -19.39 -19.76 16.03
CA PRO A 122 -20.40 -18.72 16.25
C PRO A 122 -19.79 -17.40 16.73
N LYS A 123 -18.83 -17.42 17.65
CA LYS A 123 -18.20 -16.19 18.17
C LYS A 123 -17.33 -15.48 17.13
N ARG A 124 -16.72 -16.23 16.21
CA ARG A 124 -15.97 -15.65 15.08
C ARG A 124 -16.92 -14.94 14.10
N GLU A 125 -18.06 -15.54 13.79
CA GLU A 125 -19.11 -14.91 12.97
C GLU A 125 -19.67 -13.66 13.65
N LYS A 126 -20.00 -13.76 14.94
CA LYS A 126 -20.40 -12.61 15.78
C LYS A 126 -19.42 -11.44 15.67
N LYS A 127 -18.12 -11.72 15.80
CA LYS A 127 -17.03 -10.71 15.73
C LYS A 127 -17.00 -9.99 14.38
N LYS A 128 -17.17 -10.74 13.29
CA LYS A 128 -17.20 -10.19 11.92
C LYS A 128 -18.42 -9.29 11.69
N GLU A 129 -19.60 -9.78 12.03
CA GLU A 129 -20.86 -9.03 11.90
C GLU A 129 -20.80 -7.73 12.72
N TYR A 130 -20.27 -7.79 13.95
CA TYR A 130 -20.11 -6.60 14.77
C TYR A 130 -19.12 -5.60 14.19
N LEU A 131 -17.98 -6.06 13.65
CA LEU A 131 -17.03 -5.19 12.97
C LEU A 131 -17.67 -4.48 11.77
N ILE A 132 -18.40 -5.20 10.91
CA ILE A 132 -19.09 -4.60 9.77
C ILE A 132 -20.12 -3.56 10.24
N ALA A 133 -20.88 -3.86 11.29
CA ALA A 133 -21.83 -2.91 11.87
C ALA A 133 -21.15 -1.63 12.38
N ILE A 134 -20.01 -1.75 13.07
CA ILE A 134 -19.20 -0.62 13.55
C ILE A 134 -18.70 0.21 12.37
N LEU A 135 -18.09 -0.42 11.37
CA LEU A 135 -17.52 0.29 10.22
C LEU A 135 -18.60 1.02 9.42
N ASN A 136 -19.79 0.43 9.25
CA ASN A 136 -20.92 1.10 8.60
C ASN A 136 -21.42 2.32 9.40
N CYS A 137 -21.30 2.32 10.73
CA CYS A 137 -21.68 3.47 11.55
C CYS A 137 -20.65 4.61 11.48
N PHE A 138 -19.36 4.29 11.38
CA PHE A 138 -18.29 5.28 11.26
C PHE A 138 -18.08 5.81 9.83
N ALA A 139 -18.38 5.02 8.80
CA ALA A 139 -18.10 5.38 7.41
C ALA A 139 -18.64 6.75 6.99
N PRO A 140 -19.89 7.17 7.33
CA PRO A 140 -20.39 8.49 6.97
C PRO A 140 -19.55 9.64 7.55
N GLU A 141 -19.14 9.54 8.82
CA GLU A 141 -18.28 10.54 9.47
C GLU A 141 -16.92 10.62 8.78
N TRP A 142 -16.35 9.47 8.41
CA TRP A 142 -15.06 9.46 7.73
C TRP A 142 -15.13 10.03 6.31
N ILE A 143 -16.20 9.74 5.58
CA ILE A 143 -16.46 10.32 4.26
C ILE A 143 -16.60 11.84 4.39
N GLU A 144 -17.32 12.35 5.37
CA GLU A 144 -17.46 13.81 5.53
C GLU A 144 -16.13 14.48 5.93
N LYS A 145 -15.37 13.84 6.83
CA LYS A 145 -14.20 14.45 7.47
C LYS A 145 -12.90 14.31 6.68
N TYR A 146 -12.68 13.16 6.05
CA TYR A 146 -11.39 12.80 5.45
C TYR A 146 -11.43 12.75 3.93
N ASN A 147 -12.61 12.92 3.32
CA ASN A 147 -12.70 13.06 1.88
C ASN A 147 -12.30 14.48 1.49
N GLY A 148 -11.05 14.64 1.04
CA GLY A 148 -10.56 15.88 0.46
C GLY A 148 -11.34 16.23 -0.81
N ILE A 149 -11.52 17.53 -1.04
CA ILE A 149 -12.20 18.13 -2.18
C ILE A 149 -11.59 17.59 -3.50
N ASN A 150 -12.41 16.94 -4.33
CA ASN A 150 -12.15 16.46 -5.71
C ASN A 150 -11.78 14.97 -5.91
N GLU A 151 -12.73 14.09 -5.64
CA GLU A 151 -12.84 12.83 -6.38
C GLU A 151 -14.28 12.62 -6.85
N GLU A 152 -14.49 12.44 -8.17
CA GLU A 152 -15.69 11.79 -8.71
C GLU A 152 -15.83 10.33 -8.21
N SER A 153 -14.79 9.77 -7.58
CA SER A 153 -14.66 8.38 -7.14
C SER A 153 -14.82 8.12 -5.63
N ALA A 154 -15.00 9.16 -4.82
CA ALA A 154 -15.20 8.97 -3.38
C ALA A 154 -16.64 8.51 -3.06
N PRO A 155 -16.82 7.51 -2.19
CA PRO A 155 -18.14 6.96 -1.91
C PRO A 155 -19.03 7.98 -1.21
N LYS A 156 -20.25 8.21 -1.72
CA LYS A 156 -21.31 8.90 -0.97
C LYS A 156 -21.88 8.02 0.15
N GLN A 157 -21.76 6.71 -0.02
CA GLN A 157 -22.12 5.67 0.94
C GLN A 157 -21.24 4.45 0.67
N MET A 158 -20.94 3.65 1.70
CA MET A 158 -20.26 2.36 1.55
C MET A 158 -21.27 1.21 1.72
N ASN A 159 -21.16 0.21 0.85
CA ASN A 159 -21.89 -1.05 0.98
C ASN A 159 -20.88 -2.12 1.42
N LEU A 160 -20.63 -2.21 2.73
CA LEU A 160 -19.58 -3.08 3.26
C LEU A 160 -20.03 -4.54 3.35
N HIS A 161 -19.32 -5.43 2.66
CA HIS A 161 -19.48 -6.89 2.71
C HIS A 161 -18.21 -7.54 3.23
N GLU A 162 -18.32 -8.78 3.72
CA GLU A 162 -17.18 -9.58 4.14
C GLU A 162 -17.07 -10.85 3.31
N ARG A 163 -15.85 -11.12 2.80
CA ARG A 163 -15.50 -12.36 2.12
C ARG A 163 -14.08 -12.74 2.51
N ASN A 164 -13.87 -13.94 3.04
CA ASN A 164 -12.55 -14.49 3.38
C ASN A 164 -11.66 -13.61 4.28
N ASN A 165 -12.26 -13.02 5.31
CA ASN A 165 -11.63 -12.09 6.27
C ASN A 165 -11.21 -10.76 5.64
N ILE A 166 -11.85 -10.37 4.55
CA ILE A 166 -11.67 -9.08 3.90
C ILE A 166 -13.00 -8.37 3.92
N ILE A 167 -13.00 -7.15 4.43
CA ILE A 167 -14.14 -6.24 4.34
C ILE A 167 -13.92 -5.36 3.12
N TYR A 168 -14.91 -5.27 2.24
CA TYR A 168 -14.83 -4.50 1.01
C TYR A 168 -16.13 -3.77 0.72
N ASP A 169 -16.02 -2.65 0.00
CA ASP A 169 -17.15 -1.89 -0.50
C ASP A 169 -17.63 -2.48 -1.83
N ALA A 170 -18.76 -3.18 -1.79
CA ALA A 170 -19.32 -3.91 -2.94
C ALA A 170 -19.78 -2.98 -4.09
N GLU A 171 -19.96 -1.68 -3.84
CA GLU A 171 -20.23 -0.71 -4.91
C GLU A 171 -18.97 -0.33 -5.69
N ARG A 172 -17.79 -0.35 -5.03
CA ARG A 172 -16.53 0.13 -5.62
C ARG A 172 -15.57 -0.98 -6.01
N CYS A 173 -15.71 -2.15 -5.42
CA CYS A 173 -14.77 -3.25 -5.55
C CYS A 173 -15.47 -4.57 -5.86
N GLU A 174 -14.80 -5.38 -6.67
CA GLU A 174 -15.08 -6.79 -6.89
C GLU A 174 -13.88 -7.60 -6.39
N LEU A 175 -14.13 -8.57 -5.51
CA LEU A 175 -13.08 -9.42 -4.95
C LEU A 175 -13.02 -10.74 -5.72
N GLU A 176 -11.83 -11.08 -6.22
CA GLU A 176 -11.55 -12.37 -6.83
C GLU A 176 -10.49 -13.14 -6.04
N LEU A 177 -10.74 -14.43 -5.81
CA LEU A 177 -9.86 -15.28 -5.02
C LEU A 177 -8.97 -16.09 -5.96
N ILE A 178 -7.67 -16.03 -5.73
CA ILE A 178 -6.70 -16.87 -6.43
C ILE A 178 -6.49 -18.14 -5.61
N ASP A 179 -7.16 -19.22 -6.03
CA ASP A 179 -7.06 -20.54 -5.40
C ASP A 179 -6.12 -21.50 -6.15
N SER A 180 -5.81 -21.22 -7.42
CA SER A 180 -4.83 -21.97 -8.23
C SER A 180 -4.19 -21.07 -9.30
N VAL A 181 -3.01 -21.44 -9.78
CA VAL A 181 -2.31 -20.74 -10.87
C VAL A 181 -3.11 -20.82 -12.16
N SER A 182 -3.73 -21.97 -12.44
CA SER A 182 -4.52 -22.19 -13.67
C SER A 182 -5.76 -21.28 -13.76
N GLY A 183 -6.50 -21.15 -12.65
CA GLY A 183 -7.65 -20.24 -12.56
C GLY A 183 -7.23 -18.80 -12.77
N TYR A 184 -6.17 -18.38 -12.09
CA TYR A 184 -5.64 -17.02 -12.24
C TYR A 184 -5.20 -16.69 -13.68
N VAL A 185 -4.51 -17.61 -14.35
CA VAL A 185 -4.11 -17.42 -15.76
C VAL A 185 -5.32 -17.26 -16.67
N LYS A 186 -6.40 -18.02 -16.42
CA LYS A 186 -7.65 -17.90 -17.17
C LYS A 186 -8.28 -16.52 -16.99
N ASP A 187 -8.34 -16.01 -15.76
CA ASP A 187 -8.90 -14.70 -15.46
C ASP A 187 -8.10 -13.58 -16.15
N ILE A 188 -6.76 -13.63 -16.07
CA ILE A 188 -5.90 -12.65 -16.74
C ILE A 188 -6.02 -12.74 -18.27
N SER A 189 -6.15 -13.93 -18.83
CA SER A 189 -6.34 -14.11 -20.28
C SER A 189 -7.65 -13.46 -20.73
N PHE A 190 -8.73 -13.61 -19.97
CA PHE A 190 -10.01 -12.96 -20.28
C PHE A 190 -9.86 -11.44 -20.25
N MET A 191 -9.23 -10.88 -19.21
CA MET A 191 -8.99 -9.43 -19.09
C MET A 191 -8.19 -8.86 -20.27
N LYS A 192 -7.13 -9.56 -20.71
CA LYS A 192 -6.31 -9.12 -21.86
C LYS A 192 -7.07 -9.14 -23.20
N GLN A 193 -8.11 -9.96 -23.33
CA GLN A 193 -8.91 -10.04 -24.55
C GLN A 193 -9.94 -8.91 -24.67
N GLN A 194 -10.37 -8.32 -23.54
CA GLN A 194 -11.42 -7.31 -23.52
C GLN A 194 -10.97 -5.91 -23.95
N ASP A 195 -9.68 -5.55 -23.79
CA ASP A 195 -9.18 -4.21 -24.09
C ASP A 195 -7.83 -4.26 -24.80
N THR A 196 -7.85 -4.08 -26.13
CA THR A 196 -6.65 -4.08 -26.97
C THR A 196 -5.92 -2.73 -27.00
N GLY A 197 -6.51 -1.67 -26.43
CA GLY A 197 -5.94 -0.31 -26.43
C GLY A 197 -5.09 0.00 -25.19
N ARG A 198 -5.15 -0.86 -24.17
CA ARG A 198 -4.46 -0.70 -22.89
C ARG A 198 -3.44 -1.80 -22.66
N VAL A 199 -2.44 -1.48 -21.87
CA VAL A 199 -1.43 -2.42 -21.37
C VAL A 199 -1.71 -2.68 -19.91
N LEU A 200 -1.66 -3.96 -19.54
CA LEU A 200 -1.78 -4.41 -18.15
C LEU A 200 -0.40 -4.67 -17.56
N TYR A 201 -0.18 -4.13 -16.38
CA TYR A 201 0.97 -4.40 -15.52
C TYR A 201 0.49 -4.98 -14.21
N PHE A 202 1.35 -5.73 -13.55
CA PHE A 202 1.01 -6.47 -12.35
C PHE A 202 1.97 -6.13 -11.22
N ARG A 203 1.49 -6.17 -9.98
CA ARG A 203 2.33 -6.07 -8.79
C ARG A 203 1.81 -6.98 -7.69
N GLY A 204 2.67 -7.82 -7.15
CA GLY A 204 2.37 -8.63 -5.97
C GLY A 204 2.60 -7.86 -4.68
N HIS A 205 1.60 -7.84 -3.80
CA HIS A 205 1.78 -7.42 -2.42
C HIS A 205 1.57 -8.63 -1.52
N SER A 206 2.60 -9.02 -0.77
CA SER A 206 2.48 -10.13 0.15
C SER A 206 1.58 -9.85 1.35
N ARG A 207 1.19 -8.60 1.58
CA ARG A 207 0.23 -8.22 2.62
C ARG A 207 -0.77 -7.26 2.00
N LEU A 208 -2.05 -7.54 2.14
CA LEU A 208 -3.11 -6.65 1.70
C LEU A 208 -2.98 -5.30 2.39
N SER A 209 -2.41 -5.20 3.60
CA SER A 209 -2.18 -3.93 4.30
C SER A 209 -1.13 -3.00 3.67
N TYR A 210 -0.32 -3.48 2.72
CA TYR A 210 0.68 -2.64 2.06
C TYR A 210 0.05 -1.50 1.26
N ALA A 211 0.76 -0.37 1.23
CA ALA A 211 0.40 0.78 0.43
C ALA A 211 1.05 0.69 -0.96
N LEU A 212 0.30 1.07 -2.00
CA LEU A 212 0.81 1.18 -3.37
C LEU A 212 1.66 2.45 -3.51
N LEU A 213 2.84 2.43 -2.91
CA LEU A 213 3.78 3.55 -2.85
C LEU A 213 5.20 3.11 -3.18
N PRO A 214 5.99 3.96 -3.88
CA PRO A 214 7.43 3.74 -4.04
C PRO A 214 8.11 3.73 -2.68
N SER A 215 9.25 3.05 -2.59
CA SER A 215 9.94 2.81 -1.31
C SER A 215 10.34 4.11 -0.61
N ILE A 216 10.76 5.14 -1.36
CA ILE A 216 11.15 6.44 -0.79
C ILE A 216 10.03 7.08 0.05
N LYS A 217 8.76 6.88 -0.33
CA LYS A 217 7.61 7.50 0.35
C LYS A 217 7.21 6.81 1.66
N ARG A 218 7.80 5.65 1.98
CA ARG A 218 7.42 4.86 3.16
C ARG A 218 7.97 5.40 4.49
N SER A 219 8.91 6.34 4.44
CA SER A 219 9.50 6.96 5.63
C SER A 219 9.76 8.44 5.39
N PRO A 220 9.28 9.36 6.26
CA PRO A 220 9.60 10.78 6.15
C PRO A 220 11.11 11.05 6.13
N GLY A 221 11.87 10.31 6.94
CA GLY A 221 13.33 10.45 6.99
C GLY A 221 14.02 10.08 5.67
N TRP A 222 13.48 9.11 4.93
CA TRP A 222 13.97 8.76 3.59
C TRP A 222 13.64 9.85 2.58
N GLN A 223 12.40 10.36 2.58
CA GLN A 223 12.00 11.46 1.69
C GLN A 223 12.85 12.73 1.92
N GLU A 224 13.11 13.07 3.19
CA GLU A 224 13.89 14.24 3.56
C GLU A 224 15.38 14.10 3.14
N ASN A 225 15.94 12.90 3.30
CA ASN A 225 17.36 12.64 3.03
C ASN A 225 17.64 11.96 1.68
N GLU A 226 16.65 11.89 0.78
CA GLU A 226 16.79 11.22 -0.52
C GLU A 226 18.04 11.66 -1.29
N ASN A 227 18.35 12.95 -1.28
CA ASN A 227 19.54 13.48 -1.95
C ASN A 227 20.84 12.96 -1.34
N ARG A 228 20.95 12.98 -0.02
CA ARG A 228 22.14 12.48 0.68
C ARG A 228 22.32 11.00 0.43
N MET A 229 21.24 10.22 0.51
CA MET A 229 21.26 8.79 0.21
C MET A 229 21.71 8.51 -1.23
N TYR A 230 21.18 9.26 -2.20
CA TYR A 230 21.56 9.16 -3.61
C TYR A 230 23.06 9.42 -3.81
N GLN A 231 23.57 10.53 -3.26
CA GLN A 231 24.98 10.92 -3.42
C GLN A 231 25.94 10.00 -2.65
N GLU A 232 25.62 9.65 -1.40
CA GLU A 232 26.49 8.80 -0.59
C GLU A 232 26.66 7.41 -1.17
N LEU A 233 25.60 6.81 -1.73
CA LEU A 233 25.73 5.48 -2.33
C LEU A 233 26.61 5.52 -3.59
N ILE A 234 26.48 6.57 -4.43
CA ILE A 234 27.35 6.75 -5.60
C ILE A 234 28.81 6.96 -5.18
N ILE A 235 29.08 7.77 -4.15
CA ILE A 235 30.43 8.05 -3.68
C ILE A 235 31.08 6.79 -3.09
N ARG A 236 30.34 6.03 -2.27
CA ARG A 236 30.87 4.85 -1.58
C ARG A 236 31.05 3.65 -2.51
N CYS A 237 30.22 3.53 -3.55
CA CYS A 237 30.19 2.38 -4.46
C CYS A 237 30.42 2.80 -5.93
N ALA A 238 31.32 3.76 -6.16
CA ALA A 238 31.50 4.38 -7.49
C ALA A 238 31.76 3.38 -8.63
N SER A 239 32.42 2.25 -8.36
CA SER A 239 32.68 1.20 -9.34
C SER A 239 31.40 0.52 -9.84
N ASP A 240 30.42 0.32 -8.95
CA ASP A 240 29.17 -0.37 -9.29
C ASP A 240 28.26 0.50 -10.17
N PHE A 241 28.40 1.82 -10.08
CA PHE A 241 27.67 2.79 -10.89
C PHE A 241 28.42 3.26 -12.15
N ALA A 242 29.59 2.70 -12.46
CA ALA A 242 30.44 3.19 -13.56
C ALA A 242 29.79 3.12 -14.95
N GLN A 243 28.82 2.20 -15.13
CA GLN A 243 28.09 2.04 -16.39
C GLN A 243 26.82 2.88 -16.49
N CYS A 244 26.38 3.51 -15.40
CA CYS A 244 25.16 4.32 -15.39
C CYS A 244 25.35 5.60 -16.20
N GLN A 245 24.52 5.80 -17.23
CA GLN A 245 24.61 6.94 -18.13
C GLN A 245 23.59 8.02 -17.79
N SER A 246 22.44 7.62 -17.24
CA SER A 246 21.33 8.50 -16.90
C SER A 246 20.94 8.36 -15.43
N HIS A 247 20.28 9.37 -14.86
CA HIS A 247 19.77 9.29 -13.49
C HIS A 247 18.80 8.11 -13.29
N LEU A 248 18.07 7.71 -14.33
CA LEU A 248 17.20 6.55 -14.27
C LEU A 248 18.02 5.26 -14.06
N ASP A 249 19.16 5.09 -14.73
CA ASP A 249 20.04 3.94 -14.53
C ASP A 249 20.53 3.88 -13.08
N TYR A 250 20.93 5.03 -12.52
CA TYR A 250 21.30 5.12 -11.10
C TYR A 250 20.15 4.67 -10.20
N LEU A 251 18.92 5.15 -10.42
CA LEU A 251 17.77 4.76 -9.58
C LEU A 251 17.44 3.27 -9.67
N VAL A 252 17.55 2.68 -10.87
CA VAL A 252 17.34 1.25 -11.09
C VAL A 252 18.39 0.42 -10.31
N GLU A 253 19.66 0.77 -10.42
CA GLU A 253 20.73 0.10 -9.66
C GLU A 253 20.61 0.31 -8.15
N MET A 254 20.29 1.53 -7.72
CA MET A 254 20.04 1.83 -6.30
C MET A 254 18.92 0.94 -5.73
N GLN A 255 17.82 0.78 -6.46
CA GLN A 255 16.71 -0.06 -6.04
C GLN A 255 17.06 -1.55 -6.09
N HIS A 256 17.87 -1.98 -7.06
CA HIS A 256 18.38 -3.34 -7.14
C HIS A 256 19.09 -3.74 -5.84
N TYR A 257 19.94 -2.85 -5.31
CA TYR A 257 20.64 -3.00 -4.04
C TYR A 257 19.83 -2.59 -2.79
N GLY A 258 18.55 -2.26 -2.95
CA GLY A 258 17.62 -2.04 -1.84
C GLY A 258 17.62 -0.62 -1.25
N LEU A 259 18.28 0.35 -1.88
CA LEU A 259 18.14 1.76 -1.48
C LEU A 259 16.71 2.24 -1.80
N PRO A 260 16.01 2.95 -0.90
CA PRO A 260 14.70 3.51 -1.19
C PRO A 260 14.76 4.55 -2.34
N THR A 261 13.90 4.40 -3.35
CA THR A 261 13.84 5.27 -4.53
C THR A 261 12.40 5.67 -4.89
N ARG A 262 12.26 6.58 -5.86
CA ARG A 262 10.98 7.05 -6.45
C ARG A 262 10.34 6.07 -7.42
N LEU A 263 11.00 4.96 -7.70
CA LEU A 263 10.51 3.92 -8.59
C LEU A 263 9.59 2.96 -7.82
N LEU A 264 8.49 2.57 -8.44
CA LEU A 264 7.61 1.52 -7.98
C LEU A 264 7.74 0.32 -8.93
N ASP A 265 8.14 -0.84 -8.40
CA ASP A 265 8.27 -2.05 -9.22
C ASP A 265 6.90 -2.54 -9.72
N ILE A 266 6.84 -2.87 -10.99
CA ILE A 266 5.72 -3.56 -11.63
C ILE A 266 6.29 -4.62 -12.56
N THR A 267 5.48 -5.56 -13.02
CA THR A 267 5.90 -6.60 -13.97
C THR A 267 4.88 -6.75 -15.07
N GLU A 268 5.35 -7.07 -16.28
CA GLU A 268 4.49 -7.45 -17.39
C GLU A 268 3.95 -8.89 -17.23
N ASN A 269 4.54 -9.66 -16.31
CA ASN A 269 4.25 -11.07 -16.10
C ASN A 269 3.36 -11.30 -14.87
N PRO A 270 2.11 -11.75 -15.05
CA PRO A 270 1.18 -11.94 -13.95
C PRO A 270 1.66 -13.01 -12.95
N LEU A 271 2.39 -14.04 -13.39
CA LEU A 271 2.88 -15.10 -12.50
C LEU A 271 4.01 -14.60 -11.59
N VAL A 272 4.83 -13.67 -12.07
CA VAL A 272 5.85 -13.01 -11.24
C VAL A 272 5.18 -12.17 -10.14
N ALA A 273 4.11 -11.44 -10.47
CA ALA A 273 3.33 -10.73 -9.47
C ALA A 273 2.68 -11.67 -8.45
N LEU A 274 2.12 -12.80 -8.90
CA LEU A 274 1.56 -13.82 -8.01
C LEU A 274 2.63 -14.40 -7.07
N TYR A 275 3.83 -14.68 -7.57
CA TYR A 275 4.96 -15.09 -6.74
C TYR A 275 5.25 -14.05 -5.63
N PHE A 276 5.34 -12.77 -5.97
CA PHE A 276 5.57 -11.70 -4.98
C PHE A 276 4.43 -11.52 -3.97
N ALA A 277 3.20 -11.87 -4.36
CA ALA A 277 2.08 -11.90 -3.42
C ALA A 277 2.18 -13.07 -2.43
N CYS A 278 2.95 -14.13 -2.74
CA CYS A 278 3.06 -15.34 -1.93
C CYS A 278 4.38 -15.47 -1.15
N CYS A 279 5.51 -14.98 -1.69
CA CYS A 279 6.86 -15.35 -1.26
C CYS A 279 7.25 -14.88 0.16
N SER A 280 6.44 -14.03 0.78
CA SER A 280 6.69 -13.45 2.09
C SER A 280 5.38 -13.37 2.90
N ASN A 281 5.50 -13.21 4.22
CA ASN A 281 4.35 -13.03 5.12
C ASN A 281 3.28 -14.13 4.96
N PRO A 282 3.62 -15.43 5.16
CA PRO A 282 2.74 -16.56 4.81
C PRO A 282 1.39 -16.53 5.55
N GLU A 283 1.35 -15.94 6.74
CA GLU A 283 0.15 -15.87 7.59
C GLU A 283 -0.83 -14.74 7.23
N ASP A 284 -0.36 -13.77 6.44
CA ASP A 284 -1.14 -12.61 6.01
C ASP A 284 -1.77 -12.86 4.64
N VAL A 285 -2.90 -12.21 4.39
CA VAL A 285 -3.53 -12.22 3.07
C VAL A 285 -2.69 -11.39 2.10
N GLY A 286 -2.36 -11.94 0.93
CA GLY A 286 -1.71 -11.20 -0.16
C GLY A 286 -2.71 -10.62 -1.16
N GLU A 287 -2.25 -9.73 -2.03
CA GLU A 287 -3.01 -9.28 -3.19
C GLU A 287 -2.14 -9.26 -4.46
N VAL A 288 -2.77 -9.49 -5.61
CA VAL A 288 -2.20 -9.15 -6.92
C VAL A 288 -2.92 -7.91 -7.45
N ILE A 289 -2.16 -6.85 -7.62
CA ILE A 289 -2.65 -5.58 -8.15
C ILE A 289 -2.48 -5.59 -9.66
N VAL A 290 -3.57 -5.34 -10.38
CA VAL A 290 -3.54 -5.10 -11.82
C VAL A 290 -3.62 -3.61 -12.07
N LEU A 291 -2.64 -3.07 -12.77
CA LEU A 291 -2.57 -1.68 -13.19
C LEU A 291 -2.76 -1.60 -14.69
N GLN A 292 -3.47 -0.58 -15.16
CA GLN A 292 -3.71 -0.37 -16.58
C GLN A 292 -3.23 1.01 -17.01
N THR A 293 -2.69 1.09 -18.21
CA THR A 293 -2.33 2.37 -18.85
C THR A 293 -2.54 2.30 -20.35
N GLN A 294 -2.69 3.45 -21.00
CA GLN A 294 -2.74 3.52 -22.46
C GLN A 294 -1.34 3.29 -23.04
N ILE A 295 -1.26 2.58 -24.17
CA ILE A 295 0.01 2.34 -24.87
C ILE A 295 0.75 3.67 -25.14
N ALA A 296 0.02 4.71 -25.53
CA ALA A 296 0.57 6.04 -25.84
C ALA A 296 1.14 6.79 -24.61
N ALA A 297 0.73 6.42 -23.40
CA ALA A 297 1.21 7.03 -22.17
C ALA A 297 2.55 6.42 -21.69
N MET A 298 2.93 5.25 -22.20
CA MET A 298 4.19 4.60 -21.84
C MET A 298 5.38 5.38 -22.37
N LYS A 299 6.43 5.46 -21.56
CA LYS A 299 7.69 6.10 -21.93
C LYS A 299 8.83 5.11 -21.91
N TYR A 300 9.74 5.28 -22.85
CA TYR A 300 11.01 4.58 -22.83
C TYR A 300 11.98 5.27 -21.87
N ALA A 301 12.99 4.52 -21.39
CA ALA A 301 13.99 4.99 -20.45
C ALA A 301 14.66 6.34 -20.81
N LYS A 302 14.78 6.66 -22.11
CA LYS A 302 15.41 7.89 -22.62
C LYS A 302 14.45 9.06 -22.87
N SER A 303 13.17 8.94 -22.50
CA SER A 303 12.20 10.02 -22.64
C SER A 303 12.57 11.23 -21.77
N ASP A 304 12.30 12.44 -22.27
CA ASP A 304 12.52 13.68 -21.52
C ASP A 304 11.81 13.70 -20.17
N THR A 305 10.52 13.34 -20.12
CA THR A 305 9.77 13.22 -18.87
C THR A 305 10.42 12.26 -17.87
N ALA A 306 10.91 11.11 -18.34
CA ALA A 306 11.60 10.15 -17.47
C ALA A 306 12.93 10.72 -16.93
N ALA A 307 13.70 11.39 -17.78
CA ALA A 307 14.95 12.04 -17.39
C ALA A 307 14.73 13.16 -16.37
N ILE A 308 13.70 13.99 -16.56
CA ILE A 308 13.30 15.06 -15.63
C ILE A 308 12.97 14.47 -14.25
N LEU A 309 12.06 13.49 -14.20
CA LEU A 309 11.64 12.91 -12.93
C LEU A 309 12.76 12.15 -12.23
N ALA A 310 13.64 11.47 -12.98
CA ALA A 310 14.75 10.73 -12.43
C ALA A 310 15.85 11.63 -11.85
N ALA A 311 15.92 12.89 -12.25
CA ALA A 311 16.89 13.87 -11.73
C ALA A 311 16.44 14.53 -10.40
N LEU A 312 15.16 14.45 -10.01
CA LEU A 312 14.65 15.02 -8.75
C LEU A 312 15.44 14.61 -7.48
N PRO A 313 15.92 13.37 -7.33
CA PRO A 313 16.72 12.95 -6.17
C PRO A 313 18.05 13.70 -6.02
N VAL A 314 18.57 14.33 -7.08
CA VAL A 314 19.81 15.12 -7.05
C VAL A 314 19.65 16.43 -6.30
N PHE A 315 18.41 16.86 -6.05
CA PHE A 315 18.11 18.08 -5.30
C PHE A 315 17.68 17.76 -3.87
N ASP A 316 18.03 18.62 -2.92
CA ASP A 316 17.63 18.45 -1.52
C ASP A 316 16.12 18.61 -1.30
N ALA A 317 15.66 18.27 -0.10
CA ALA A 317 14.25 18.37 0.25
C ALA A 317 13.70 19.80 0.14
N SER A 318 14.48 20.83 0.49
CA SER A 318 14.03 22.23 0.43
C SER A 318 13.75 22.65 -1.00
N PHE A 319 14.65 22.32 -1.93
CA PHE A 319 14.47 22.58 -3.36
C PHE A 319 13.24 21.86 -3.90
N ARG A 320 13.08 20.56 -3.60
CA ARG A 320 11.93 19.78 -4.07
C ARG A 320 10.61 20.31 -3.54
N THR A 321 10.56 20.74 -2.28
CA THR A 321 9.35 21.34 -1.68
C THR A 321 8.98 22.64 -2.37
N LYS A 322 9.94 23.56 -2.58
CA LYS A 322 9.68 24.80 -3.33
C LYS A 322 9.22 24.53 -4.75
N LEU A 323 9.86 23.61 -5.45
CA LEU A 323 9.47 23.23 -6.80
C LEU A 323 8.05 22.69 -6.83
N TYR A 324 7.70 21.84 -5.87
CA TYR A 324 6.34 21.32 -5.71
C TYR A 324 5.32 22.44 -5.42
N GLU A 325 5.61 23.34 -4.48
CA GLU A 325 4.77 24.49 -4.14
C GLU A 325 4.51 25.39 -5.36
N SER A 326 5.56 25.69 -6.15
CA SER A 326 5.40 26.41 -7.41
C SER A 326 4.59 25.63 -8.43
N CYS A 327 4.62 24.29 -8.44
CA CYS A 327 3.80 23.49 -9.36
C CYS A 327 2.30 23.54 -9.05
N ILE A 328 1.92 23.75 -7.78
CA ILE A 328 0.52 23.74 -7.33
C ILE A 328 -0.07 25.13 -7.07
N ASN A 329 0.71 26.20 -7.29
CA ASN A 329 0.29 27.58 -6.99
C ASN A 329 -0.75 28.17 -7.95
N GLY A 330 -1.09 27.48 -9.03
CA GLY A 330 -2.06 27.93 -10.04
C GLY A 330 -1.55 29.02 -10.99
N ILE A 331 -0.29 29.43 -10.89
CA ILE A 331 0.34 30.42 -11.79
C ILE A 331 0.85 29.68 -13.05
N PRO A 332 0.59 30.16 -14.27
CA PRO A 332 1.15 29.56 -15.50
C PRO A 332 2.69 29.51 -15.47
N GLU A 333 3.29 28.49 -16.12
CA GLU A 333 4.75 28.29 -16.10
C GLU A 333 5.56 29.50 -16.59
N GLU A 334 5.02 30.23 -17.57
CA GLU A 334 5.66 31.37 -18.22
C GLU A 334 5.60 32.65 -17.37
N GLU A 335 4.68 32.69 -16.39
CA GLU A 335 4.39 33.83 -15.54
C GLU A 335 4.91 33.69 -14.10
N ASP A 336 5.59 32.57 -13.80
CA ASP A 336 6.08 32.22 -12.47
C ASP A 336 7.61 32.30 -12.39
N PRO A 337 8.20 33.42 -11.94
CA PRO A 337 9.65 33.60 -11.91
C PRO A 337 10.37 32.60 -10.99
N GLU A 338 9.71 32.17 -9.91
CA GLU A 338 10.25 31.18 -9.00
C GLU A 338 10.32 29.81 -9.68
N TYR A 339 9.21 29.38 -10.30
CA TYR A 339 9.19 28.16 -11.09
C TYR A 339 10.22 28.18 -12.22
N ILE A 340 10.32 29.27 -13.00
CA ILE A 340 11.29 29.39 -14.10
C ILE A 340 12.72 29.19 -13.58
N SER A 341 13.06 29.79 -12.45
CA SER A 341 14.38 29.65 -11.82
C SER A 341 14.66 28.22 -11.35
N LEU A 342 13.68 27.57 -10.70
CA LEU A 342 13.80 26.19 -10.21
C LEU A 342 13.85 25.19 -11.38
N ALA A 343 12.97 25.33 -12.36
CA ALA A 343 12.92 24.51 -13.56
C ALA A 343 14.20 24.63 -14.39
N ALA A 344 14.81 25.81 -14.48
CA ALA A 344 16.08 26.01 -15.17
C ALA A 344 17.23 25.23 -14.49
N LYS A 345 17.27 25.20 -13.15
CA LYS A 345 18.26 24.39 -12.40
C LYS A 345 18.08 22.90 -12.64
N LEU A 346 16.84 22.41 -12.57
CA LEU A 346 16.51 21.02 -12.88
C LEU A 346 16.89 20.66 -14.33
N ALA A 347 16.54 21.53 -15.28
CA ALA A 347 16.88 21.34 -16.69
C ALA A 347 18.40 21.30 -16.93
N GLY A 348 19.17 22.12 -16.19
CA GLY A 348 20.63 22.09 -16.23
C GLY A 348 21.20 20.72 -15.81
N GLU A 349 20.68 20.14 -14.72
CA GLU A 349 21.09 18.82 -14.26
C GLU A 349 20.73 17.73 -15.29
N VAL A 350 19.49 17.74 -15.79
CA VAL A 350 19.05 16.79 -16.84
C VAL A 350 19.95 16.90 -18.07
N LYS A 351 20.27 18.13 -18.50
CA LYS A 351 21.13 18.38 -19.66
C LYS A 351 22.56 17.91 -19.46
N SER A 352 23.06 17.88 -18.22
CA SER A 352 24.41 17.37 -17.91
C SER A 352 24.56 15.88 -18.25
N LYS A 353 23.47 15.10 -18.14
CA LYS A 353 23.41 13.66 -18.48
C LYS A 353 22.75 13.37 -19.82
N ASN A 354 21.99 14.32 -20.36
CA ASN A 354 21.35 14.26 -21.67
C ASN A 354 21.56 15.57 -22.44
N PRO A 355 22.69 15.75 -23.15
CA PRO A 355 23.01 17.00 -23.84
C PRO A 355 21.98 17.47 -24.86
N GLY A 356 21.19 16.53 -25.43
CA GLY A 356 20.12 16.80 -26.39
C GLY A 356 18.78 17.22 -25.75
N PHE A 357 18.69 17.27 -24.43
CA PHE A 357 17.47 17.63 -23.72
C PHE A 357 17.04 19.08 -24.03
N GLU A 358 15.79 19.25 -24.45
CA GLU A 358 15.16 20.56 -24.54
C GLU A 358 14.59 20.97 -23.18
N PRO A 359 14.91 22.16 -22.64
CA PRO A 359 14.54 22.58 -21.28
C PRO A 359 13.07 23.03 -21.19
N ARG A 360 12.14 22.17 -21.61
CA ARG A 360 10.69 22.39 -21.57
C ARG A 360 10.07 21.49 -20.52
N ILE A 361 10.01 21.98 -19.28
CA ILE A 361 9.45 21.24 -18.15
C ILE A 361 8.06 21.81 -17.85
N LYS A 362 7.03 20.97 -17.91
CA LYS A 362 5.66 21.34 -17.56
C LYS A 362 5.39 21.01 -16.10
N LYS A 363 4.68 21.89 -15.37
CA LYS A 363 4.35 21.68 -13.95
C LYS A 363 3.63 20.35 -13.74
N LYS A 364 2.67 20.03 -14.61
CA LYS A 364 1.91 18.78 -14.55
C LYS A 364 2.77 17.52 -14.66
N ASP A 365 3.86 17.56 -15.42
CA ASP A 365 4.72 16.39 -15.62
C ASP A 365 5.46 16.05 -14.32
N LEU A 366 5.89 17.08 -13.57
CA LEU A 366 6.55 16.96 -12.26
C LEU A 366 5.63 16.41 -11.16
N LEU A 367 4.33 16.69 -11.23
CA LEU A 367 3.32 16.20 -10.28
C LEU A 367 2.85 14.78 -10.60
N SER A 368 3.11 14.31 -11.82
CA SER A 368 2.61 13.04 -12.35
C SER A 368 3.51 11.83 -12.05
N HIS A 369 3.11 10.69 -12.62
CA HIS A 369 3.90 9.48 -12.66
C HIS A 369 4.01 9.00 -14.12
N VAL A 370 4.99 8.16 -14.39
CA VAL A 370 5.20 7.63 -15.74
C VAL A 370 5.54 6.15 -15.71
N PHE A 371 4.90 5.37 -16.57
CA PHE A 371 5.26 3.98 -16.84
C PHE A 371 6.51 3.97 -17.70
N ILE A 372 7.56 3.34 -17.18
CA ILE A 372 8.86 3.22 -17.83
C ILE A 372 9.09 1.77 -18.20
N MET A 373 9.38 1.56 -19.49
CA MET A 373 10.00 0.33 -19.96
C MET A 373 11.52 0.46 -19.78
N PRO A 374 12.13 -0.26 -18.82
CA PRO A 374 13.55 -0.16 -18.56
C PRO A 374 14.37 -0.81 -19.67
N LEU A 375 15.64 -0.43 -19.74
CA LEU A 375 16.61 -1.21 -20.49
C LEU A 375 16.76 -2.58 -19.82
N ARG A 376 16.71 -3.65 -20.60
CA ARG A 376 16.88 -5.02 -20.13
C ARG A 376 18.38 -5.37 -20.01
N ASN A 377 19.12 -4.55 -19.26
CA ASN A 377 20.57 -4.67 -19.06
C ASN A 377 20.94 -5.38 -17.73
N ASN A 378 20.04 -5.40 -16.76
CA ASN A 378 20.20 -6.13 -15.50
C ASN A 378 19.49 -7.50 -15.58
N ARG A 379 20.18 -8.57 -15.14
CA ARG A 379 19.65 -9.94 -15.19
C ARG A 379 18.35 -10.11 -14.41
N ARG A 380 18.21 -9.43 -13.26
CA ARG A 380 17.02 -9.49 -12.41
C ARG A 380 15.81 -8.88 -13.11
N ILE A 381 15.97 -7.75 -13.80
CA ILE A 381 14.91 -7.10 -14.59
C ILE A 381 14.43 -8.04 -15.70
N ILE A 382 15.37 -8.71 -16.40
CA ILE A 382 15.03 -9.68 -17.45
C ILE A 382 14.22 -10.84 -16.87
N LYS A 383 14.68 -11.42 -15.75
CA LYS A 383 14.04 -12.60 -15.15
C LYS A 383 12.66 -12.32 -14.57
N GLN A 384 12.43 -11.10 -14.09
CA GLN A 384 11.17 -10.69 -13.47
C GLN A 384 10.20 -10.06 -14.46
N ASP A 385 10.55 -9.96 -15.75
CA ASP A 385 9.85 -9.11 -16.73
C ASP A 385 9.53 -7.72 -16.14
N GLY A 386 10.54 -7.17 -15.47
CA GLY A 386 10.42 -6.00 -14.62
C GLY A 386 10.21 -4.71 -15.41
N SER A 387 9.28 -3.91 -14.94
CA SER A 387 9.01 -2.54 -15.38
C SER A 387 8.86 -1.63 -14.17
N PHE A 388 8.83 -0.31 -14.38
CA PHE A 388 8.73 0.63 -13.27
C PHE A 388 7.69 1.71 -13.52
N ILE A 389 7.08 2.19 -12.44
CA ILE A 389 6.42 3.49 -12.41
C ILE A 389 7.36 4.47 -11.72
N LEU A 390 7.86 5.46 -12.45
CA LEU A 390 8.64 6.55 -11.87
C LEU A 390 7.71 7.64 -11.38
N CYS A 391 7.77 7.91 -10.08
CA CYS A 391 6.90 8.86 -9.40
C CYS A 391 7.56 10.23 -9.26
N GLY A 392 6.87 11.29 -9.65
CA GLY A 392 7.31 12.66 -9.43
C GLY A 392 7.11 13.14 -7.99
N LEU A 393 6.87 14.45 -7.85
CA LEU A 393 6.66 15.11 -6.55
C LEU A 393 5.32 14.69 -5.92
N GLY A 394 4.35 14.25 -6.73
CA GLY A 394 3.00 13.92 -6.32
C GLY A 394 2.03 15.06 -6.61
N ASP A 395 0.73 14.79 -6.50
CA ASP A 395 -0.36 15.69 -6.88
C ASP A 395 -0.90 16.54 -5.71
N GLY A 396 -0.35 16.37 -4.51
CA GLY A 396 -0.77 17.09 -3.31
C GLY A 396 -2.04 16.59 -2.64
N ASN A 397 -2.72 15.60 -3.23
CA ASN A 397 -4.00 15.08 -2.75
C ASN A 397 -3.83 13.76 -1.97
N GLY A 398 -2.70 13.64 -1.26
CA GLY A 398 -2.30 12.44 -0.54
C GLY A 398 -1.31 11.58 -1.31
N GLU A 399 -0.30 11.06 -0.61
CA GLU A 399 0.69 10.17 -1.20
C GLU A 399 0.01 8.90 -1.74
N GLY A 400 0.03 8.72 -3.06
CA GLY A 400 -0.45 7.50 -3.73
C GLY A 400 -1.80 7.60 -4.43
N ASN A 401 -2.49 8.75 -4.38
CA ASN A 401 -3.80 8.87 -5.02
C ASN A 401 -3.74 8.62 -6.53
N SER A 402 -2.83 9.29 -7.23
CA SER A 402 -2.62 9.07 -8.68
C SER A 402 -2.28 7.61 -9.04
N LEU A 403 -1.60 6.85 -8.17
CA LEU A 403 -1.26 5.44 -8.42
C LEU A 403 -2.46 4.51 -8.22
N ARG A 404 -3.34 4.82 -7.26
CA ARG A 404 -4.58 4.07 -7.03
C ARG A 404 -5.54 4.19 -8.19
N GLY A 405 -5.57 5.36 -8.84
CA GLY A 405 -6.32 5.61 -10.06
C GLY A 405 -5.95 4.69 -11.23
N LEU A 406 -4.74 4.11 -11.21
CA LEU A 406 -4.26 3.18 -12.23
C LEU A 406 -4.78 1.75 -12.08
N ARG A 407 -5.39 1.40 -10.94
CA ARG A 407 -5.93 0.05 -10.73
C ARG A 407 -6.96 -0.28 -11.82
N TYR A 408 -6.90 -1.51 -12.32
CA TYR A 408 -7.85 -2.01 -13.29
C TYR A 408 -9.27 -1.94 -12.75
N ARG A 409 -10.20 -1.59 -13.63
CA ARG A 409 -11.64 -1.54 -13.37
C ARG A 409 -12.35 -2.40 -14.40
N ASN A 410 -13.29 -3.22 -13.93
CA ASN A 410 -14.14 -4.04 -14.79
C ASN A 410 -15.12 -3.17 -15.61
N GLU A 411 -15.93 -3.81 -16.44
CA GLU A 411 -16.94 -3.13 -17.28
C GLU A 411 -17.96 -2.31 -16.48
N SER A 412 -18.24 -2.70 -15.23
CA SER A 412 -19.12 -1.96 -14.31
C SER A 412 -18.42 -0.79 -13.58
N GLY A 413 -17.15 -0.54 -13.85
CA GLY A 413 -16.35 0.52 -13.22
C GLY A 413 -15.78 0.16 -11.84
N LYS A 414 -16.03 -1.06 -11.34
CA LYS A 414 -15.54 -1.55 -10.04
C LYS A 414 -14.08 -1.94 -10.14
N LYS A 415 -13.30 -1.60 -9.10
CA LYS A 415 -11.91 -2.04 -8.94
C LYS A 415 -11.89 -3.55 -8.73
N LEU A 416 -11.13 -4.25 -9.56
CA LEU A 416 -10.93 -5.69 -9.39
C LEU A 416 -9.76 -5.93 -8.43
N ILE A 417 -10.01 -6.68 -7.35
CA ILE A 417 -9.01 -6.97 -6.32
C ILE A 417 -8.79 -8.47 -6.27
N PHE A 418 -7.61 -8.92 -6.73
CA PHE A 418 -7.22 -10.32 -6.64
C PHE A 418 -6.58 -10.60 -5.29
N ILE A 419 -7.16 -11.55 -4.56
CA ILE A 419 -6.80 -11.92 -3.20
C ILE A 419 -6.09 -13.26 -3.20
N VAL A 420 -5.01 -13.33 -2.41
CA VAL A 420 -4.13 -14.49 -2.32
C VAL A 420 -4.16 -15.03 -0.88
N GLY A 421 -4.80 -16.17 -0.68
CA GLY A 421 -4.90 -16.85 0.62
C GLY A 421 -3.99 -18.07 0.73
N ASN A 422 -4.03 -18.99 -0.24
CA ASN A 422 -3.31 -20.27 -0.20
C ASN A 422 -1.87 -20.16 -0.74
N LYS A 423 -1.06 -19.30 -0.11
CA LYS A 423 0.27 -18.93 -0.62
C LYS A 423 1.22 -20.11 -0.81
N GLU A 424 1.21 -21.07 0.10
CA GLU A 424 2.10 -22.24 0.05
C GLU A 424 1.81 -23.11 -1.17
N ASN A 425 0.54 -23.46 -1.41
CA ASN A 425 0.16 -24.23 -2.59
C ASN A 425 0.47 -23.47 -3.88
N LEU A 426 0.15 -22.17 -3.94
CA LEU A 426 0.44 -21.34 -5.10
C LEU A 426 1.94 -21.25 -5.40
N LEU A 427 2.81 -21.17 -4.38
CA LEU A 427 4.26 -21.23 -4.56
C LEU A 427 4.72 -22.57 -5.13
N HIS A 428 4.12 -23.68 -4.68
CA HIS A 428 4.42 -25.00 -5.23
C HIS A 428 3.96 -25.14 -6.69
N GLU A 429 2.76 -24.68 -7.03
CA GLU A 429 2.30 -24.63 -8.42
C GLU A 429 3.21 -23.74 -9.29
N LEU A 430 3.58 -22.55 -8.82
CA LEU A 430 4.47 -21.63 -9.53
C LEU A 430 5.87 -22.23 -9.77
N ASP A 431 6.40 -23.02 -8.83
CA ASP A 431 7.68 -23.72 -8.99
C ASP A 431 7.65 -24.70 -10.17
N GLN A 432 6.51 -25.34 -10.44
CA GLN A 432 6.31 -26.22 -11.62
C GLN A 432 6.41 -25.46 -12.94
N PHE A 433 6.08 -24.16 -12.95
CA PHE A 433 6.25 -23.25 -14.08
C PHE A 433 7.61 -22.53 -14.07
N SER A 434 8.56 -22.96 -13.23
CA SER A 434 9.87 -22.32 -13.05
C SER A 434 9.78 -20.85 -12.60
N VAL A 435 8.73 -20.48 -11.88
CA VAL A 435 8.58 -19.16 -11.24
C VAL A 435 8.87 -19.32 -9.75
N ASN A 436 10.13 -19.13 -9.37
CA ASN A 436 10.62 -19.36 -8.01
C ASN A 436 11.76 -18.39 -7.65
N LYS A 437 12.26 -18.46 -6.41
CA LYS A 437 13.33 -17.57 -5.94
C LYS A 437 14.57 -17.64 -6.83
N ALA A 438 15.07 -18.83 -7.17
CA ALA A 438 16.28 -18.99 -7.97
C ALA A 438 16.14 -18.50 -9.42
N SER A 439 14.94 -18.59 -10.01
CA SER A 439 14.72 -18.10 -11.37
C SER A 439 14.56 -16.59 -11.43
N LEU A 440 13.92 -15.99 -10.41
CA LEU A 440 13.63 -14.55 -10.34
C LEU A 440 14.79 -13.72 -9.76
N PHE A 441 15.62 -14.32 -8.91
CA PHE A 441 16.78 -13.72 -8.28
C PHE A 441 18.03 -14.53 -8.68
N PRO A 442 18.66 -14.18 -9.82
CA PRO A 442 19.76 -14.96 -10.39
C PRO A 442 21.10 -14.77 -9.67
N GLU A 443 21.14 -13.98 -8.60
CA GLU A 443 22.28 -13.78 -7.73
C GLU A 443 22.64 -15.10 -7.03
N ILE A 444 23.95 -15.38 -6.90
CA ILE A 444 24.43 -16.69 -6.42
C ILE A 444 23.92 -17.02 -5.01
N ASP A 445 23.81 -16.00 -4.15
CA ASP A 445 23.35 -16.17 -2.77
C ASP A 445 21.86 -16.55 -2.72
N ASP A 446 21.02 -15.92 -3.54
CA ASP A 446 19.59 -16.25 -3.64
C ASP A 446 19.36 -17.65 -4.21
N VAL A 447 20.13 -18.03 -5.23
CA VAL A 447 20.09 -19.38 -5.81
C VAL A 447 20.54 -20.43 -4.79
N ALA A 448 21.63 -20.18 -4.06
CA ALA A 448 22.14 -21.07 -3.02
C ALA A 448 21.13 -21.24 -1.88
N GLU A 449 20.49 -20.16 -1.44
CA GLU A 449 19.45 -20.19 -0.41
C GLU A 449 18.24 -21.02 -0.87
N TYR A 450 17.77 -20.85 -2.10
CA TYR A 450 16.69 -21.66 -2.67
C TYR A 450 17.05 -23.15 -2.71
N ILE A 451 18.25 -23.50 -3.19
CA ILE A 451 18.71 -24.90 -3.24
C ILE A 451 18.74 -25.50 -1.83
N LYS A 452 19.28 -24.76 -0.84
CA LYS A 452 19.32 -25.19 0.55
C LYS A 452 17.92 -25.49 1.08
N LEU A 453 16.96 -24.58 0.88
CA LEU A 453 15.58 -24.76 1.35
C LEU A 453 14.90 -25.96 0.68
N LYS A 454 15.13 -26.17 -0.63
CA LYS A 454 14.56 -27.27 -1.39
C LYS A 454 14.94 -28.65 -0.85
N TYR A 455 16.20 -28.84 -0.46
CA TYR A 455 16.69 -30.12 0.08
C TYR A 455 16.56 -30.24 1.60
N ASN A 456 16.26 -29.15 2.33
CA ASN A 456 16.03 -29.20 3.77
C ASN A 456 14.65 -29.78 4.14
N GLY A 457 13.71 -29.79 3.18
CA GLY A 457 12.35 -30.32 3.34
C GLY A 457 12.15 -31.77 2.88
N SER A 458 13.20 -32.44 2.38
CA SER A 458 13.08 -33.78 1.76
C SER A 458 13.11 -34.97 2.75
N ASP A 459 13.16 -34.71 4.07
CA ASP A 459 13.19 -35.72 5.14
C ASP A 459 11.93 -35.70 6.04
N LYS A 460 10.73 -35.49 5.48
CA LYS A 460 9.47 -35.70 6.19
C LYS A 460 8.43 -36.45 5.38
#